data_AF-A0A5B9E6B8-F1
#
_entry.id   AF-A0A5B9E6B8-F1
#
_cell.length_a   1.000
_cell.length_b   1.000
_cell.length_c   1.000
_cell.angle_alpha   90.00
_cell.angle_beta   90.00
_cell.angle_gamma   90.00
#
_symmetry.space_group_name_H-M   'P 1'
#
loop_
_entity.id
_entity.type
_entity.pdbx_description
1 polymer ?
#
loop_
_entity_poly.entity_id
_entity_poly.type
_entity_poly.pdbx_seq_one_letter_code
_entity_poly.pdbx_strand_id
1 'polypeptide(L)'
;MKGTLSGNEPGDFGAHVGEQHVSFHLDHPKQSTRNGYRYTDELQRPASEKLVLRISFSLEGLQGIRIEWVDQPGDRVESHLAEVVTNLIVLGEMRYRLGEQHRFKWMVGRKADLIEEARQRREEEARQAREKRIRAEKARVNRLLREAAALRQARDIRAYVAEVRALSAGSGTEVAPAELDAWSAWALAQAARIDPVESGAYLLGVTDDEQA
;
A
#
# COMPACT_ATOMS: atom_id res chain seq x y z
N MET A 1 -28.61 26.13 20.65
CA MET A 1 -27.23 26.19 21.18
C MET A 1 -27.23 25.55 22.55
N LYS A 2 -26.36 24.57 22.79
CA LYS A 2 -26.19 23.94 24.11
C LYS A 2 -24.78 24.26 24.59
N GLY A 3 -24.67 24.82 25.79
CA GLY A 3 -23.38 25.06 26.44
C GLY A 3 -22.89 23.79 27.12
N THR A 4 -21.60 23.52 27.01
CA THR A 4 -20.92 22.40 27.68
C THR A 4 -19.64 22.91 28.31
N LEU A 5 -19.46 22.67 29.60
CA LEU A 5 -18.15 22.75 30.26
C LEU A 5 -17.36 21.51 29.84
N SER A 6 -16.25 21.71 29.14
CA SER A 6 -15.40 20.61 28.66
C SER A 6 -13.95 21.02 28.78
N GLY A 7 -13.23 20.37 29.69
CA GLY A 7 -11.81 20.58 29.91
C GLY A 7 -11.47 20.30 31.36
N ASN A 8 -10.26 19.82 31.62
CA ASN A 8 -9.72 19.71 32.98
C ASN A 8 -9.33 21.10 33.54
N GLU A 9 -9.62 22.18 32.79
CA GLU A 9 -9.28 23.58 33.07
C GLU A 9 -10.58 24.39 33.29
N PRO A 10 -10.71 25.11 34.41
CA PRO A 10 -11.94 25.83 34.78
C PRO A 10 -12.28 27.06 33.90
N GLY A 11 -11.44 27.38 32.89
CA GLY A 11 -11.62 28.52 31.98
C GLY A 11 -11.98 28.17 30.53
N ASP A 12 -12.05 26.88 30.15
CA ASP A 12 -12.40 26.45 28.78
C ASP A 12 -13.89 26.07 28.69
N PHE A 13 -14.60 26.77 27.83
CA PHE A 13 -16.04 26.64 27.61
C PHE A 13 -16.32 26.22 26.18
N GLY A 14 -17.38 25.43 25.98
CA GLY A 14 -17.80 24.96 24.67
C GLY A 14 -19.24 25.33 24.36
N ALA A 15 -19.51 25.63 23.10
CA ALA A 15 -20.85 25.73 22.56
C ALA A 15 -21.03 24.85 21.33
N HIS A 16 -22.17 24.16 21.28
CA HIS A 16 -22.60 23.43 20.10
C HIS A 16 -23.50 24.27 19.20
N VAL A 17 -23.10 24.34 17.93
CA VAL A 17 -23.83 24.95 16.81
C VAL A 17 -24.09 23.83 15.80
N GLY A 18 -25.31 23.27 15.82
CA GLY A 18 -25.57 22.00 15.13
C GLY A 18 -24.65 20.90 15.66
N GLU A 19 -23.90 20.25 14.77
CA GLU A 19 -22.90 19.24 15.10
C GLU A 19 -21.50 19.83 15.36
N GLN A 20 -21.31 21.14 15.19
CA GLN A 20 -20.01 21.78 15.36
C GLN A 20 -19.80 22.21 16.81
N HIS A 21 -18.61 21.89 17.33
CA HIS A 21 -18.13 22.40 18.62
C HIS A 21 -17.25 23.63 18.40
N VAL A 22 -17.58 24.72 19.08
CA VAL A 22 -16.78 25.94 19.14
C VAL A 22 -16.39 26.17 20.59
N SER A 23 -15.08 26.09 20.87
CA SER A 23 -14.55 26.39 22.20
C SER A 23 -14.20 27.86 22.33
N PHE A 24 -14.29 28.37 23.55
CA PHE A 24 -13.90 29.71 23.92
C PHE A 24 -13.40 29.72 25.37
N HIS A 25 -12.49 30.63 25.66
CA HIS A 25 -11.87 30.78 26.96
C HIS A 25 -12.39 32.05 27.62
N LEU A 26 -12.62 31.99 28.92
CA LEU A 26 -12.84 33.17 29.76
C LEU A 26 -11.81 33.14 30.88
N ASP A 27 -10.81 34.01 30.79
CA ASP A 27 -9.67 34.05 31.73
C ASP A 27 -9.11 35.49 31.85
N HIS A 28 -8.00 35.68 32.54
CA HIS A 28 -7.38 36.98 32.76
C HIS A 28 -6.33 37.33 31.69
N PRO A 29 -6.10 38.62 31.38
CA PRO A 29 -5.25 39.07 30.27
C PRO A 29 -3.76 38.70 30.40
N LYS A 30 -3.31 38.32 31.60
CA LYS A 30 -1.91 37.93 31.88
C LYS A 30 -1.69 36.41 31.94
N GLN A 31 -2.75 35.62 31.84
CA GLN A 31 -2.65 34.17 31.84
C GLN A 31 -2.31 33.72 30.41
N SER A 32 -1.01 33.74 30.11
CA SER A 32 -0.48 33.15 28.88
C SER A 32 -0.72 31.65 28.92
N THR A 33 -1.39 31.14 27.91
CA THR A 33 -1.64 29.70 27.68
C THR A 33 -0.33 28.93 27.69
N ARG A 34 0.12 28.46 28.87
CA ARG A 34 1.10 27.38 29.02
C ARG A 34 1.31 26.94 30.47
N ASN A 35 0.95 25.68 30.71
CA ASN A 35 1.48 24.75 31.71
C ASN A 35 1.34 25.12 33.20
N GLY A 36 0.45 24.37 33.86
CA GLY A 36 0.61 23.99 35.25
C GLY A 36 -0.55 24.38 36.14
N TYR A 37 -1.34 23.37 36.53
CA TYR A 37 -2.43 23.48 37.50
C TYR A 37 -1.89 24.01 38.83
N ARG A 38 -2.05 25.31 39.10
CA ARG A 38 -1.94 25.90 40.44
C ARG A 38 -3.29 26.45 40.86
N TYR A 39 -4.11 25.52 41.35
CA TYR A 39 -5.45 25.69 41.92
C TYR A 39 -5.55 26.72 43.06
N THR A 40 -4.42 27.20 43.59
CA THR A 40 -4.38 28.06 44.78
C THR A 40 -4.56 29.55 44.50
N ASP A 41 -4.38 30.00 43.25
CA ASP A 41 -4.37 31.44 42.94
C ASP A 41 -5.76 31.96 42.50
N GLU A 42 -6.59 31.14 41.86
CA GLU A 42 -7.90 31.55 41.31
C GLU A 42 -8.92 31.95 42.38
N LEU A 43 -8.93 31.29 43.54
CA LEU A 43 -9.85 31.60 44.66
C LEU A 43 -9.46 32.85 45.45
N GLN A 44 -8.26 33.42 45.22
CA GLN A 44 -7.77 34.62 45.90
C GLN A 44 -7.79 35.88 45.03
N ARG A 45 -8.31 35.79 43.79
CA ARG A 45 -8.29 36.93 42.87
C ARG A 45 -9.36 37.97 43.23
N PRO A 46 -9.01 39.27 43.22
CA PRO A 46 -9.97 40.34 43.40
C PRO A 46 -11.04 40.30 42.30
N ALA A 47 -12.31 40.47 42.65
CA ALA A 47 -13.41 40.65 41.69
C ALA A 47 -13.25 41.88 40.77
N SER A 48 -12.23 42.70 41.00
CA SER A 48 -11.87 43.87 40.19
C SER A 48 -10.85 43.59 39.08
N GLU A 49 -10.35 42.36 38.96
CA GLU A 49 -9.43 42.01 37.87
C GLU A 49 -10.14 41.94 36.52
N LYS A 50 -9.43 42.36 35.46
CA LYS A 50 -9.96 42.36 34.09
C LYS A 50 -10.12 40.93 33.57
N LEU A 51 -11.23 40.67 32.90
CA LEU A 51 -11.49 39.43 32.17
C LEU A 51 -11.23 39.59 30.67
N VAL A 52 -10.91 38.48 30.03
CA VAL A 52 -10.73 38.31 28.59
C VAL A 52 -11.54 37.10 28.14
N LEU A 53 -12.43 37.32 27.18
CA LEU A 53 -13.10 36.24 26.45
C LEU A 53 -12.43 36.08 25.09
N ARG A 54 -11.98 34.86 24.77
CA ARG A 54 -11.39 34.54 23.46
C ARG A 54 -12.03 33.30 22.87
N ILE A 55 -12.61 33.39 21.67
CA ILE A 55 -13.08 32.23 20.93
C ILE A 55 -11.89 31.53 20.27
N SER A 56 -11.76 30.22 20.54
CA SER A 56 -10.71 29.38 20.00
C SER A 56 -11.04 28.96 18.58
N PHE A 57 -10.56 29.75 17.62
CA PHE A 57 -10.74 29.49 16.21
C PHE A 57 -9.44 29.74 15.45
N SER A 58 -8.90 28.68 14.83
CA SER A 58 -7.66 28.73 14.06
C SER A 58 -7.97 28.61 12.57
N LEU A 59 -8.29 29.72 11.92
CA LEU A 59 -8.46 29.78 10.47
C LEU A 59 -7.97 31.14 9.98
N GLU A 60 -7.05 31.10 9.03
CA GLU A 60 -6.59 32.27 8.31
C GLU A 60 -7.78 32.87 7.53
N GLY A 61 -8.01 34.18 7.69
CA GLY A 61 -9.04 34.89 6.92
C GLY A 61 -10.35 35.20 7.63
N LEU A 62 -10.39 35.18 8.97
CA LEU A 62 -11.46 35.86 9.74
C LEU A 62 -11.39 37.38 9.56
N GLN A 63 -11.69 37.89 8.38
CA GLN A 63 -11.82 39.32 8.16
C GLN A 63 -13.19 39.76 8.71
N GLY A 64 -13.17 40.62 9.72
CA GLY A 64 -14.36 41.29 10.23
C GLY A 64 -15.15 40.55 11.33
N ILE A 65 -14.68 39.39 11.80
CA ILE A 65 -15.29 38.72 12.97
C ILE A 65 -14.41 38.93 14.19
N ARG A 66 -14.96 39.60 15.20
CA ARG A 66 -14.30 39.76 16.49
C ARG A 66 -14.31 38.42 17.24
N ILE A 67 -13.15 37.98 17.69
CA ILE A 67 -12.99 36.73 18.46
C ILE A 67 -12.42 36.96 19.86
N GLU A 68 -12.14 38.21 20.22
CA GLU A 68 -11.55 38.59 21.49
C GLU A 68 -12.22 39.83 22.09
N TRP A 69 -12.58 39.73 23.36
CA TRP A 69 -13.16 40.80 24.18
C TRP A 69 -12.37 40.92 25.47
N VAL A 70 -12.07 42.14 25.90
CA VAL A 70 -11.25 42.43 27.08
C VAL A 70 -11.96 43.51 27.89
N ASP A 71 -12.06 43.33 29.20
CA ASP A 71 -12.64 44.35 30.08
C ASP A 71 -11.87 45.68 30.03
N GLN A 72 -12.64 46.76 29.84
CA GLN A 72 -12.15 48.13 29.95
C GLN A 72 -13.05 48.96 30.88
N PRO A 73 -12.55 50.09 31.42
CA PRO A 73 -13.38 51.00 32.19
C PRO A 73 -14.59 51.48 31.37
N GLY A 74 -15.80 51.14 31.81
CA GLY A 74 -17.05 51.49 31.10
C GLY A 74 -17.45 50.52 29.98
N ASP A 75 -16.64 49.51 29.68
CA ASP A 75 -16.91 48.51 28.63
C ASP A 75 -16.53 47.11 29.13
N ARG A 76 -17.50 46.42 29.73
CA ARG A 76 -17.31 45.08 30.29
C ARG A 76 -17.66 44.01 29.27
N VAL A 77 -17.04 42.83 29.39
CA VAL A 77 -17.32 41.66 28.54
C VAL A 77 -18.80 41.28 28.56
N GLU A 78 -19.51 41.42 29.68
CA GLU A 78 -20.95 41.10 29.76
C GLU A 78 -21.82 41.95 28.84
N SER A 79 -21.40 43.19 28.54
CA SER A 79 -22.09 44.07 27.59
C SER A 79 -22.04 43.54 26.15
N HIS A 80 -21.11 42.63 25.86
CA HIS A 80 -20.88 42.04 24.53
C HIS A 80 -21.45 40.63 24.36
N LEU A 81 -22.18 40.07 25.34
CA LEU A 81 -22.66 38.68 25.28
C LEU A 81 -23.48 38.36 24.02
N ALA A 82 -24.30 39.30 23.55
CA ALA A 82 -25.06 39.13 22.31
C ALA A 82 -24.14 39.02 21.08
N GLU A 83 -23.07 39.82 21.02
CA GLU A 83 -22.05 39.74 19.97
C GLU A 83 -21.28 38.41 20.06
N VAL A 84 -20.87 38.01 21.27
CA VAL A 84 -20.17 36.75 21.53
C VAL A 84 -20.99 35.55 21.04
N VAL A 85 -22.26 35.48 21.43
CA VAL A 85 -23.17 34.39 21.00
C VAL A 85 -23.36 34.40 19.48
N THR A 86 -23.50 35.58 18.87
CA THR A 86 -23.61 35.71 17.41
C THR A 86 -22.35 35.18 16.72
N ASN A 87 -21.17 35.57 17.20
CA ASN A 87 -19.89 35.14 16.62
C ASN A 87 -19.66 33.65 16.83
N LEU A 88 -20.05 33.07 17.97
CA LEU A 88 -20.02 31.62 18.19
C LEU A 88 -20.87 30.87 17.15
N ILE A 89 -22.09 31.34 16.86
CA ILE A 89 -22.97 30.74 15.84
C ILE A 89 -22.34 30.85 14.45
N VAL A 90 -21.87 32.04 14.07
CA VAL A 90 -21.24 32.28 12.76
C VAL A 90 -20.01 31.39 12.57
N LEU A 91 -19.15 31.29 13.58
CA LEU A 91 -17.94 30.46 13.54
C LEU A 91 -18.28 28.97 13.47
N GLY A 92 -19.34 28.53 14.17
CA GLY A 92 -19.85 27.17 14.07
C GLY A 92 -20.30 26.82 12.65
N GLU A 93 -21.13 27.68 12.04
CA GLU A 93 -21.60 27.52 10.66
C GLU A 93 -20.44 27.57 9.64
N MET A 94 -19.46 28.46 9.84
CA MET A 94 -18.26 28.51 9.01
C MET A 94 -17.47 27.20 9.08
N ARG A 95 -17.28 26.65 10.28
CA ARG A 95 -16.59 25.38 10.49
C ARG A 95 -17.29 24.23 9.77
N TYR A 96 -18.62 24.20 9.85
CA TYR A 96 -19.44 23.22 9.14
C TYR A 96 -19.25 23.33 7.61
N ARG A 97 -19.39 24.53 7.04
CA ARG A 97 -19.26 24.75 5.59
C ARG A 97 -17.87 24.38 5.07
N LEU A 98 -16.82 24.74 5.81
CA LEU A 98 -15.45 24.37 5.46
C LEU A 98 -15.25 22.85 5.52
N GLY A 99 -15.77 22.20 6.57
CA GLY A 99 -15.75 20.75 6.69
C GLY A 99 -16.40 20.05 5.50
N GLU A 100 -17.57 20.51 5.09
CA GLU A 100 -18.28 19.98 3.92
C GLU A 100 -17.51 20.18 2.62
N GLN A 101 -16.91 21.36 2.40
CA GLN A 101 -16.06 21.62 1.23
C GLN A 101 -14.82 20.73 1.21
N HIS A 102 -14.14 20.56 2.35
CA HIS A 102 -13.00 19.67 2.46
C HIS A 102 -13.39 18.22 2.21
N ARG A 103 -14.51 17.75 2.80
CA ARG A 103 -15.04 16.41 2.61
C ARG A 103 -15.36 16.15 1.14
N PHE A 104 -16.03 17.09 0.47
CA PHE A 104 -16.33 17.00 -0.96
C PHE A 104 -15.05 16.87 -1.80
N LYS A 105 -14.07 17.78 -1.60
CA LYS A 105 -12.78 17.73 -2.31
C LYS A 105 -12.06 16.41 -2.08
N TRP A 106 -12.03 15.94 -0.84
CA TRP A 106 -11.42 14.66 -0.49
C TRP A 106 -12.12 13.48 -1.17
N MET A 107 -13.45 13.43 -1.18
CA MET A 107 -14.21 12.36 -1.83
C MET A 107 -13.99 12.32 -3.35
N VAL A 108 -13.91 13.49 -4.00
CA VAL A 108 -13.62 13.57 -5.43
C VAL A 108 -12.21 13.05 -5.74
N GLY A 109 -11.21 13.49 -4.97
CA GLY A 109 -9.83 12.99 -5.10
C GLY A 109 -9.74 11.48 -4.87
N ARG A 110 -10.32 11.00 -3.76
CA ARG A 110 -10.31 9.58 -3.40
C ARG A 110 -10.96 8.71 -4.45
N LYS A 111 -12.04 9.17 -5.09
CA LYS A 111 -12.67 8.45 -6.19
C LYS A 111 -11.75 8.34 -7.41
N ALA A 112 -11.02 9.41 -7.75
CA ALA A 112 -10.07 9.40 -8.84
C ALA A 112 -8.91 8.42 -8.56
N ASP A 113 -8.37 8.44 -7.34
CA ASP A 113 -7.31 7.53 -6.90
C ASP A 113 -7.73 6.07 -7.03
N LEU A 114 -8.94 5.72 -6.56
CA LEU A 114 -9.45 4.35 -6.65
C LEU A 114 -9.65 3.87 -8.09
N ILE A 115 -10.06 4.76 -8.99
CA ILE A 115 -10.19 4.43 -10.42
C ILE A 115 -8.81 4.16 -11.03
N GLU A 116 -7.82 4.97 -10.70
CA GLU A 116 -6.46 4.80 -11.21
C GLU A 116 -5.78 3.54 -10.64
N GLU A 117 -5.90 3.29 -9.33
CA GLU A 117 -5.42 2.05 -8.69
C GLU A 117 -6.03 0.81 -9.34
N ALA A 118 -7.34 0.82 -9.61
CA ALA A 118 -8.02 -0.27 -10.29
C ALA A 118 -7.53 -0.47 -11.74
N ARG A 119 -7.22 0.63 -12.44
CA ARG A 119 -6.65 0.58 -13.80
C ARG A 119 -5.26 -0.05 -13.78
N GLN A 120 -4.39 0.41 -12.88
CA GLN A 120 -3.02 -0.08 -12.74
C GLN A 120 -2.99 -1.57 -12.38
N ARG A 121 -3.83 -1.99 -11.42
CA ARG A 121 -3.94 -3.40 -11.04
C ARG A 121 -4.32 -4.29 -12.24
N ARG A 122 -5.31 -3.88 -13.04
CA ARG A 122 -5.72 -4.64 -14.24
C ARG A 122 -4.61 -4.73 -15.28
N GLU A 123 -3.87 -3.64 -15.49
CA GLU A 123 -2.75 -3.64 -16.44
C GLU A 123 -1.62 -4.55 -15.96
N GLU A 124 -1.31 -4.53 -14.67
CA GLU A 124 -0.30 -5.38 -14.06
C GLU A 124 -0.69 -6.85 -14.11
N GLU A 125 -1.94 -7.20 -13.74
CA GLU A 125 -2.47 -8.56 -13.86
C GLU A 125 -2.40 -9.07 -15.30
N ALA A 126 -2.76 -8.22 -16.27
CA ALA A 126 -2.67 -8.57 -17.68
C ALA A 126 -1.22 -8.75 -18.14
N ARG A 127 -0.28 -7.93 -17.63
CA ARG A 127 1.15 -8.08 -17.93
C ARG A 127 1.71 -9.38 -17.35
N GLN A 128 1.43 -9.66 -16.08
CA GLN A 128 1.87 -10.89 -15.41
C GLN A 128 1.29 -12.13 -16.09
N ALA A 129 0.01 -12.10 -16.50
CA ALA A 129 -0.60 -13.21 -17.24
C ALA A 129 0.08 -13.44 -18.60
N ARG A 130 0.41 -12.39 -19.34
CA ARG A 130 1.16 -12.49 -20.60
C ARG A 130 2.56 -13.06 -20.38
N GLU A 131 3.28 -12.57 -19.38
CA GLU A 131 4.63 -13.04 -19.06
C GLU A 131 4.63 -14.51 -18.63
N LYS A 132 3.63 -14.94 -17.83
CA LYS A 132 3.46 -16.34 -17.46
C LYS A 132 3.23 -17.23 -18.68
N ARG A 133 2.36 -16.81 -19.61
CA ARG A 133 2.11 -17.55 -20.87
C ARG A 133 3.37 -17.66 -21.72
N ILE A 134 4.07 -16.55 -21.93
CA ILE A 134 5.33 -16.54 -22.72
C ILE A 134 6.39 -17.43 -22.06
N ARG A 135 6.50 -17.40 -20.71
CA ARG A 135 7.46 -18.23 -19.99
C ARG A 135 7.11 -19.71 -20.08
N ALA A 136 5.83 -20.07 -19.95
CA ALA A 136 5.36 -21.45 -20.10
C ALA A 136 5.63 -21.97 -21.52
N GLU A 137 5.28 -21.19 -22.55
CA GLU A 137 5.53 -21.54 -23.95
C GLU A 137 7.03 -21.70 -24.23
N LYS A 138 7.85 -20.75 -23.75
CA LYS A 138 9.32 -20.84 -23.88
C LYS A 138 9.89 -22.06 -23.17
N ALA A 139 9.38 -22.41 -21.99
CA ALA A 139 9.80 -23.62 -21.27
C ALA A 139 9.44 -24.88 -22.05
N ARG A 140 8.23 -24.95 -22.61
CA ARG A 140 7.76 -26.04 -23.46
C ARG A 140 8.63 -26.22 -24.71
N VAL A 141 8.91 -25.13 -25.42
CA VAL A 141 9.78 -25.16 -26.60
C VAL A 141 11.21 -25.58 -26.23
N ASN A 142 11.79 -25.02 -25.16
CA ASN A 142 13.13 -25.39 -24.73
C ASN A 142 13.23 -26.86 -24.33
N ARG A 143 12.20 -27.39 -23.68
CA ARG A 143 12.12 -28.81 -23.34
C ARG A 143 12.12 -29.67 -24.61
N LEU A 144 11.25 -29.36 -25.57
CA LEU A 144 11.17 -30.07 -26.85
C LEU A 144 12.53 -30.05 -27.58
N LEU A 145 13.23 -28.91 -27.60
CA LEU A 145 14.55 -28.80 -28.22
C LEU A 145 15.60 -29.65 -27.51
N ARG A 146 15.57 -29.73 -26.16
CA ARG A 146 16.47 -30.59 -25.38
C ARG A 146 16.22 -32.06 -25.65
N GLU A 147 14.95 -32.47 -25.70
CA GLU A 147 14.55 -33.84 -26.02
C GLU A 147 14.99 -34.20 -27.45
N ALA A 148 14.76 -33.32 -28.43
CA ALA A 148 15.22 -33.54 -29.80
C ALA A 148 16.75 -33.69 -29.90
N ALA A 149 17.51 -32.88 -29.15
CA ALA A 149 18.96 -32.99 -29.09
C ALA A 149 19.41 -34.31 -28.45
N ALA A 150 18.77 -34.74 -27.37
CA ALA A 150 19.06 -36.00 -26.70
C ALA A 150 18.77 -37.22 -27.60
N LEU A 151 17.67 -37.20 -28.34
CA LEU A 151 17.35 -38.23 -29.34
C LEU A 151 18.41 -38.30 -30.44
N ARG A 152 18.88 -37.14 -30.94
CA ARG A 152 19.95 -37.10 -31.93
C ARG A 152 21.24 -37.70 -31.37
N GLN A 153 21.64 -37.33 -30.17
CA GLN A 153 22.83 -37.90 -29.51
C GLN A 153 22.72 -39.42 -29.31
N ALA A 154 21.55 -39.92 -28.90
CA ALA A 154 21.32 -41.36 -28.78
C ALA A 154 21.51 -42.09 -30.12
N ARG A 155 20.98 -41.51 -31.22
CA ARG A 155 21.15 -42.04 -32.57
C ARG A 155 22.61 -42.01 -33.03
N ASP A 156 23.31 -40.91 -32.77
CA ASP A 156 24.73 -40.76 -33.14
C ASP A 156 25.60 -41.79 -32.40
N ILE A 157 25.34 -42.06 -31.11
CA ILE A 157 26.04 -43.12 -30.36
C ILE A 157 25.75 -44.51 -30.96
N ARG A 158 24.49 -44.82 -31.28
CA ARG A 158 24.12 -46.11 -31.90
C ARG A 158 24.80 -46.29 -33.27
N ALA A 159 24.84 -45.24 -34.08
CA ALA A 159 25.51 -45.25 -35.38
C ALA A 159 27.03 -45.46 -35.22
N TYR A 160 27.66 -44.73 -34.30
CA TYR A 160 29.09 -44.87 -34.01
C TYR A 160 29.46 -46.30 -33.58
N VAL A 161 28.69 -46.91 -32.67
CA VAL A 161 28.90 -48.30 -32.26
C VAL A 161 28.76 -49.27 -33.43
N ALA A 162 27.79 -49.04 -34.32
CA ALA A 162 27.59 -49.87 -35.51
C ALA A 162 28.77 -49.76 -36.50
N GLU A 163 29.29 -48.55 -36.73
CA GLU A 163 30.46 -48.30 -37.57
C GLU A 163 31.72 -48.97 -37.01
N VAL A 164 31.97 -48.84 -35.70
CA VAL A 164 33.12 -49.47 -35.04
C VAL A 164 33.05 -50.99 -35.15
N ARG A 165 31.88 -51.60 -34.92
CA ARG A 165 31.68 -53.05 -35.09
C ARG A 165 31.91 -53.50 -36.54
N ALA A 166 31.41 -52.75 -37.52
CA ALA A 166 31.61 -53.07 -38.94
C ALA A 166 33.10 -53.00 -39.33
N LEU A 167 33.82 -51.99 -38.84
CA LEU A 167 35.25 -51.83 -39.11
C LEU A 167 36.09 -52.95 -38.48
N SER A 168 35.79 -53.33 -37.23
CA SER A 168 36.49 -54.42 -36.52
C SER A 168 36.19 -55.80 -37.11
N ALA A 169 35.05 -55.99 -37.78
CA ALA A 169 34.74 -57.24 -38.49
C ALA A 169 35.47 -57.36 -39.84
N GLY A 170 35.73 -56.24 -40.53
CA GLY A 170 36.40 -56.21 -41.84
C GLY A 170 37.92 -55.99 -41.79
N SER A 171 38.42 -55.39 -40.71
CA SER A 171 39.85 -55.13 -40.48
C SER A 171 40.29 -56.00 -39.32
N GLY A 172 41.32 -56.84 -39.50
CA GLY A 172 41.88 -57.72 -38.47
C GLY A 172 42.50 -56.98 -37.29
N THR A 173 41.67 -56.24 -36.56
CA THR A 173 42.04 -55.38 -35.44
C THR A 173 42.29 -56.30 -34.24
N GLU A 174 43.40 -56.10 -33.54
CA GLU A 174 43.86 -56.94 -32.41
C GLU A 174 42.97 -56.85 -31.14
N VAL A 175 41.77 -56.26 -31.22
CA VAL A 175 40.87 -56.15 -30.07
C VAL A 175 40.19 -57.50 -29.84
N ALA A 176 40.31 -58.03 -28.63
CA ALA A 176 39.64 -59.27 -28.26
C ALA A 176 38.11 -59.10 -28.43
N PRO A 177 37.40 -60.05 -29.09
CA PRO A 177 35.96 -59.95 -29.34
C PRO A 177 35.12 -59.63 -28.08
N ALA A 178 35.52 -60.20 -26.94
CA ALA A 178 34.84 -59.97 -25.66
C ALA A 178 34.96 -58.53 -25.14
N GLU A 179 36.07 -57.85 -25.39
CA GLU A 179 36.26 -56.45 -24.98
C GLU A 179 35.43 -55.50 -25.84
N LEU A 180 35.35 -55.77 -27.15
CA LEU A 180 34.50 -55.03 -28.07
C LEU A 180 33.01 -55.20 -27.74
N ASP A 181 32.58 -56.41 -27.36
CA ASP A 181 31.21 -56.68 -26.92
C ASP A 181 30.87 -55.97 -25.62
N ALA A 182 31.76 -56.00 -24.63
CA ALA A 182 31.56 -55.30 -23.36
C ALA A 182 31.46 -53.78 -23.55
N TRP A 183 32.36 -53.18 -24.34
CA TRP A 183 32.33 -51.74 -24.66
C TRP A 183 31.06 -51.35 -25.41
N SER A 184 30.69 -52.12 -26.44
CA SER A 184 29.52 -51.81 -27.26
C SER A 184 28.21 -51.97 -26.48
N ALA A 185 28.10 -52.96 -25.59
CA ALA A 185 26.98 -53.10 -24.68
C ALA A 185 26.86 -51.89 -23.74
N TRP A 186 27.97 -51.42 -23.17
CA TRP A 186 28.00 -50.21 -22.34
C TRP A 186 27.58 -48.96 -23.12
N ALA A 187 28.10 -48.76 -24.33
CA ALA A 187 27.78 -47.58 -25.14
C ALA A 187 26.31 -47.55 -25.57
N LEU A 188 25.73 -48.70 -25.94
CA LEU A 188 24.31 -48.81 -26.26
C LEU A 188 23.43 -48.57 -25.03
N ALA A 189 23.84 -49.03 -23.84
CA ALA A 189 23.15 -48.70 -22.59
C ALA A 189 23.17 -47.20 -22.27
N GLN A 190 24.25 -46.48 -22.62
CA GLN A 190 24.29 -45.02 -22.49
C GLN A 190 23.33 -44.33 -23.47
N ALA A 191 23.25 -44.80 -24.71
CA ALA A 191 22.30 -44.28 -25.70
C ALA A 191 20.85 -44.47 -25.25
N ALA A 192 20.50 -45.65 -24.73
CA ALA A 192 19.18 -45.95 -24.19
C ALA A 192 18.78 -45.03 -23.03
N ARG A 193 19.73 -44.75 -22.12
CA ARG A 193 19.49 -43.89 -20.95
C ARG A 193 19.13 -42.44 -21.30
N ILE A 194 19.67 -41.92 -22.40
CA ILE A 194 19.44 -40.53 -22.84
C ILE A 194 18.33 -40.42 -23.89
N ASP A 195 17.84 -41.54 -24.43
CA ASP A 195 16.81 -41.54 -25.46
C ASP A 195 15.44 -41.15 -24.85
N PRO A 196 14.87 -39.98 -25.22
CA PRO A 196 13.58 -39.55 -24.70
C PRO A 196 12.43 -40.47 -25.15
N VAL A 197 12.59 -41.21 -26.26
CA VAL A 197 11.56 -42.11 -26.79
C VAL A 197 11.49 -43.39 -25.97
N GLU A 198 12.64 -43.97 -25.61
CA GLU A 198 12.68 -45.18 -24.76
C GLU A 198 12.28 -44.87 -23.32
N SER A 199 12.65 -43.70 -22.80
CA SER A 199 12.29 -43.27 -21.45
C SER A 199 10.87 -42.72 -21.31
N GLY A 200 10.15 -42.49 -22.42
CA GLY A 200 8.83 -41.87 -22.42
C GLY A 200 8.82 -40.41 -21.97
N ALA A 201 9.98 -39.76 -21.90
CA ALA A 201 10.14 -38.41 -21.34
C ALA A 201 9.34 -37.33 -22.08
N TYR A 202 9.04 -37.55 -23.36
CA TYR A 202 8.21 -36.65 -24.17
C TYR A 202 6.74 -36.59 -23.71
N LEU A 203 6.23 -37.62 -23.01
CA LEU A 203 4.86 -37.65 -22.50
C LEU A 203 4.68 -36.83 -21.22
N LEU A 204 5.73 -36.73 -20.40
CA LEU A 204 5.72 -35.97 -19.15
C LEU A 204 5.52 -34.45 -19.37
N GLY A 205 5.56 -33.95 -20.61
CA GLY A 205 5.28 -32.55 -20.94
C GLY A 205 3.85 -32.29 -21.38
N VAL A 206 3.13 -33.36 -21.76
CA VAL A 206 1.71 -33.29 -22.17
C VAL A 206 0.81 -33.31 -20.93
N THR A 207 1.20 -34.05 -19.89
CA THR A 207 0.44 -34.19 -18.65
C THR A 207 0.49 -32.95 -17.75
N ASP A 208 1.60 -32.20 -17.76
CA ASP A 208 1.74 -30.96 -16.98
C ASP A 208 0.89 -29.81 -17.57
N ASP A 209 0.59 -29.86 -18.87
CA ASP A 209 -0.23 -28.87 -19.58
C ASP A 209 -1.75 -29.10 -19.39
N GLU A 210 -2.19 -30.31 -19.03
CA GLU A 210 -3.62 -30.61 -18.75
C GLU A 210 -4.05 -30.25 -17.32
N GLN A 211 -3.10 -30.01 -16.41
CA GLN A 211 -3.35 -29.72 -15.00
C GLN A 211 -3.08 -28.26 -14.58
N ALA A 212 -2.60 -27.40 -15.48
CA ALA A 212 -2.23 -26.00 -15.24
C ALA A 212 -3.19 -25.01 -15.91
#